data_AF-A0A6N9BX26-F1
#
_entry.id   AF-A0A6N9BX26-F1
#
_cell.length_a   1.000
_cell.length_b   1.000
_cell.length_c   1.000
_cell.angle_alpha   90.00
_cell.angle_beta   90.00
_cell.angle_gamma   90.00
#
_symmetry.space_group_name_H-M   'P 1'
#
loop_
_entity.id
_entity.type
_entity.pdbx_description
1 polymer ?
#
loop_
_entity_poly.entity_id
_entity_poly.type
_entity_poly.pdbx_seq_one_letter_code
_entity_poly.pdbx_strand_id
1 'polypeptide(L)'
;MYHASKHAVLAISETLAQELEEEGAPIRVSVLCPGGVDTRVLDAARNRPGDLAPERAEAGAAAALRARYGRQLPAAMSPEDVAGAVIDGIRNERFYIFSHPEVAQLAAERAEAVANDTYPRLAPRLAAALQRDLSRSTR
;
A
#
# COMPACT_ATOMS: atom_id res chain seq x y z
N MET A 1 7.71 9.14 -6.61
CA MET A 1 6.91 8.54 -7.69
C MET A 1 5.90 7.51 -7.19
N TYR A 2 6.31 6.47 -6.43
CA TYR A 2 5.41 5.41 -5.93
C TYR A 2 4.15 5.90 -5.18
N HIS A 3 4.30 6.79 -4.20
CA HIS A 3 3.14 7.28 -3.43
C HIS A 3 2.13 8.03 -4.30
N ALA A 4 2.62 8.88 -5.22
CA ALA A 4 1.76 9.60 -6.15
C ALA A 4 1.00 8.64 -7.06
N SER A 5 1.68 7.65 -7.67
CA SER A 5 1.02 6.66 -8.53
C SER A 5 -0.01 5.81 -7.77
N LYS A 6 0.26 5.45 -6.51
CA LYS A 6 -0.68 4.66 -5.70
C LYS A 6 -1.90 5.47 -5.23
N HIS A 7 -1.74 6.78 -4.98
CA HIS A 7 -2.89 7.67 -4.76
C HIS A 7 -3.71 7.87 -6.04
N ALA A 8 -3.06 7.96 -7.21
CA ALA A 8 -3.78 8.06 -8.48
C ALA A 8 -4.65 6.82 -8.74
N VAL A 9 -4.12 5.61 -8.49
CA VAL A 9 -4.90 4.37 -8.59
C VAL A 9 -6.10 4.39 -7.64
N LEU A 10 -5.92 4.88 -6.42
CA LEU A 10 -7.02 5.00 -5.46
C LEU A 10 -8.13 5.91 -6.01
N ALA A 11 -7.77 7.13 -6.43
CA ALA A 11 -8.74 8.08 -6.98
C ALA A 11 -9.46 7.54 -8.22
N ILE A 12 -8.73 6.91 -9.15
CA ILE A 12 -9.33 6.28 -10.34
C ILE A 12 -10.34 5.18 -9.94
N SER A 13 -10.00 4.37 -8.93
CA SER A 13 -10.88 3.28 -8.47
C SER A 13 -12.14 3.82 -7.80
N GLU A 14 -12.03 4.89 -7.02
CA GLU A 14 -13.17 5.58 -6.39
C GLU A 14 -14.11 6.16 -7.44
N THR A 15 -13.58 6.87 -8.43
CA THR A 15 -14.36 7.42 -9.54
C THR A 15 -15.08 6.32 -10.32
N LEU A 16 -14.37 5.26 -10.71
CA LEU A 16 -14.98 4.16 -11.46
C LEU A 16 -16.12 3.47 -10.68
N ALA A 17 -15.97 3.31 -9.36
CA ALA A 17 -17.01 2.73 -8.53
C ALA A 17 -18.29 3.57 -8.52
N GLN A 18 -18.14 4.90 -8.43
CA GLN A 18 -19.25 5.85 -8.46
C GLN A 18 -19.95 5.86 -9.82
N GLU A 19 -19.19 5.94 -10.91
CA GLU A 19 -19.75 5.94 -12.27
C GLU A 19 -20.55 4.66 -12.56
N LEU A 20 -20.03 3.49 -12.19
CA LEU A 20 -20.74 2.21 -12.38
C LEU A 20 -22.01 2.10 -11.53
N GLU A 21 -22.00 2.68 -10.32
CA GLU A 21 -23.19 2.73 -9.48
C GLU A 21 -24.26 3.68 -10.04
N GLU A 22 -23.85 4.86 -10.53
CA GLU A 22 -24.72 5.84 -11.18
C GLU A 22 -25.37 5.28 -12.46
N GLU A 23 -24.63 4.47 -13.23
CA GLU A 23 -25.14 3.78 -14.42
C GLU A 23 -26.03 2.56 -14.10
N GLY A 24 -26.11 2.15 -12.83
CA GLY A 24 -26.83 0.94 -12.42
C GLY A 24 -26.19 -0.34 -12.97
N ALA A 25 -24.90 -0.33 -13.27
CA ALA A 25 -24.19 -1.49 -13.81
C ALA A 25 -24.10 -2.61 -12.76
N PRO A 26 -24.26 -3.89 -13.14
CA PRO A 26 -24.15 -5.02 -12.22
C PRO A 26 -22.68 -5.38 -11.92
N ILE A 27 -21.81 -4.38 -11.75
CA ILE A 27 -20.36 -4.53 -11.56
C ILE A 27 -19.96 -3.73 -10.32
N ARG A 28 -19.20 -4.35 -9.42
CA ARG A 28 -18.62 -3.72 -8.24
C ARG A 28 -17.11 -3.56 -8.39
N VAL A 29 -16.56 -2.54 -7.75
CA VAL A 29 -15.13 -2.21 -7.76
C VAL A 29 -14.59 -2.31 -6.33
N SER A 30 -13.38 -2.83 -6.20
CA SER A 30 -12.63 -2.83 -4.94
C SER A 30 -11.20 -2.34 -5.18
N VAL A 31 -10.58 -1.75 -4.16
CA VAL A 31 -9.18 -1.34 -4.16
C VAL A 31 -8.42 -2.03 -3.01
N LEU A 32 -7.34 -2.72 -3.36
CA LEU A 32 -6.45 -3.37 -2.40
C LEU A 32 -5.39 -2.40 -1.90
N CYS A 33 -5.36 -2.19 -0.58
CA CYS A 33 -4.44 -1.30 0.14
C CYS A 33 -3.62 -2.11 1.15
N PRO A 34 -2.57 -2.84 0.71
CA PRO A 34 -1.82 -3.72 1.59
C PRO A 34 -0.72 -2.99 2.35
N GLY A 35 -0.31 -3.57 3.48
CA GLY A 35 0.93 -3.27 4.18
C GLY A 35 2.13 -4.00 3.56
N GLY A 36 3.06 -4.46 4.40
CA GLY A 36 4.20 -5.25 3.94
C GLY A 36 3.80 -6.66 3.52
N VAL A 37 4.10 -7.05 2.28
CA VAL A 37 3.82 -8.40 1.75
C VAL A 37 5.11 -9.05 1.28
N ASP A 38 5.32 -10.32 1.64
CA ASP A 38 6.51 -11.08 1.25
C ASP A 38 6.48 -11.38 -0.25
N THR A 39 7.00 -10.42 -1.02
CA THR A 39 7.05 -10.45 -2.47
C THR A 39 8.39 -9.91 -2.93
N ARG A 40 8.69 -10.13 -4.20
CA ARG A 40 9.86 -9.55 -4.85
C ARG A 40 9.63 -8.09 -5.29
N VAL A 41 8.75 -7.32 -4.66
CA VAL A 41 8.44 -5.94 -5.10
C VAL A 41 9.64 -5.00 -4.96
N LEU A 42 10.51 -5.23 -3.96
CA LEU A 42 11.75 -4.46 -3.78
C LEU A 42 12.77 -4.72 -4.90
N ASP A 43 12.56 -5.77 -5.69
CA ASP A 43 13.38 -6.15 -6.84
C ASP A 43 12.73 -5.72 -8.16
N ALA A 44 11.82 -4.74 -8.14
CA ALA A 44 11.02 -4.33 -9.30
C ALA A 44 11.85 -3.86 -10.50
N ALA A 45 13.12 -3.45 -10.30
CA ALA A 45 14.02 -3.09 -11.39
C ALA A 45 14.18 -4.19 -12.45
N ARG A 46 14.05 -5.47 -12.06
CA ARG A 46 14.08 -6.62 -12.99
C ARG A 46 12.95 -6.61 -14.03
N ASN A 47 11.85 -5.91 -13.73
CA ASN A 47 10.66 -5.83 -14.58
C ASN A 47 10.68 -4.56 -15.44
N ARG A 48 11.72 -3.71 -15.34
CA ARG A 48 11.75 -2.44 -16.04
C ARG A 48 12.05 -2.67 -17.54
N PRO A 49 11.25 -2.11 -18.46
CA PRO A 49 11.56 -2.12 -19.89
C PRO A 49 12.95 -1.54 -20.19
N GLY A 50 13.63 -2.11 -21.18
CA GLY A 50 15.04 -1.79 -21.48
C GLY A 50 15.27 -0.34 -21.95
N ASP A 51 14.28 0.26 -22.60
CA ASP A 51 14.24 1.66 -23.02
C ASP A 51 14.06 2.65 -21.86
N LEU A 52 13.74 2.17 -20.65
CA LEU A 52 13.55 2.97 -19.45
C LEU A 52 14.67 2.76 -18.40
N ALA A 53 15.86 2.32 -18.83
CA ALA A 53 16.97 2.01 -17.93
C ALA A 53 17.19 3.11 -16.87
N PRO A 54 17.34 2.75 -15.58
CA PRO A 54 17.45 3.74 -14.53
C PRO A 54 18.71 4.57 -14.69
N GLU A 55 18.57 5.89 -14.50
CA GLU A 55 19.72 6.72 -14.25
C GLU A 55 20.46 6.26 -12.98
N ARG A 56 21.76 6.57 -12.90
CA ARG A 56 22.61 6.12 -11.78
C ARG A 56 22.08 6.56 -10.41
N ALA A 57 21.45 7.74 -10.33
CA ALA A 57 20.82 8.25 -9.11
C ALA A 57 19.60 7.41 -8.68
N GLU A 58 18.76 6.98 -9.64
CA GLU A 58 17.61 6.12 -9.36
C GLU A 58 18.03 4.73 -8.87
N ALA A 59 19.09 4.17 -9.47
CA ALA A 59 19.66 2.89 -9.03
C ALA A 59 20.16 2.95 -7.58
N GLY A 60 20.80 4.05 -7.18
CA GLY A 60 21.23 4.28 -5.79
C GLY A 60 20.05 4.39 -4.81
N ALA A 61 18.99 5.14 -5.18
CA ALA A 61 17.79 5.25 -4.37
C ALA A 61 17.06 3.91 -4.20
N ALA A 62 16.98 3.11 -5.26
CA ALA A 62 16.38 1.77 -5.22
C ALA A 62 17.16 0.82 -4.29
N ALA A 63 18.50 0.85 -4.32
CA ALA A 63 19.33 0.06 -3.43
C ALA A 63 19.13 0.45 -1.95
N ALA A 64 19.04 1.75 -1.65
CA ALA A 64 18.77 2.24 -0.30
C ALA A 64 17.37 1.82 0.20
N LEU A 65 16.37 1.88 -0.67
CA LEU A 65 15.01 1.40 -0.38
C LEU A 65 15.04 -0.11 -0.07
N ARG A 66 15.69 -0.92 -0.92
CA ARG A 66 15.82 -2.36 -0.70
C ARG A 66 16.55 -2.69 0.61
N ALA A 67 17.59 -1.94 0.96
CA ALA A 67 18.30 -2.12 2.23
C ALA A 67 17.42 -1.80 3.45
N ARG A 68 16.53 -0.81 3.33
CA ARG A 68 15.61 -0.38 4.40
C ARG A 68 14.44 -1.35 4.57
N TYR A 69 13.80 -1.74 3.48
CA TYR A 69 12.60 -2.56 3.48
C TYR A 69 12.88 -4.07 3.41
N GLY A 70 14.02 -4.49 2.87
CA GLY A 70 14.41 -5.91 2.80
C GLY A 70 14.62 -6.56 4.16
N ARG A 71 14.92 -5.77 5.19
CA ARG A 71 14.98 -6.22 6.59
C ARG A 71 13.60 -6.50 7.20
N GLN A 72 12.52 -6.13 6.52
CA GLN A 72 11.13 -6.27 6.98
C GLN A 72 10.42 -7.47 6.36
N LEU A 73 11.03 -8.14 5.38
CA LEU A 73 10.46 -9.33 4.72
C LEU A 73 10.12 -10.47 5.71
N PRO A 74 10.88 -10.73 6.79
CA PRO A 74 10.53 -11.82 7.71
C PRO A 74 9.26 -11.57 8.56
N ALA A 75 8.74 -10.34 8.60
CA ALA A 75 7.48 -9.99 9.26
C ALA A 75 6.39 -9.58 8.26
N ALA A 76 6.64 -9.73 6.96
CA ALA A 76 5.68 -9.40 5.93
C ALA A 76 4.61 -10.50 5.84
N MET A 77 3.37 -10.10 5.57
CA MET A 77 2.26 -11.04 5.36
C MET A 77 2.51 -11.87 4.09
N SER A 78 2.08 -13.14 4.11
CA SER A 78 2.20 -13.99 2.92
C SER A 78 1.29 -13.49 1.79
N PRO A 79 1.68 -13.68 0.51
CA PRO A 79 0.78 -13.43 -0.62
C PRO A 79 -0.56 -14.19 -0.51
N GLU A 80 -0.54 -15.39 0.05
CA GLU A 80 -1.72 -16.24 0.24
C GLU A 80 -2.71 -15.63 1.25
N ASP A 81 -2.23 -15.08 2.36
CA ASP A 81 -3.08 -14.40 3.35
C ASP A 81 -3.68 -13.11 2.77
N VAL A 82 -2.90 -12.35 1.99
CA VAL A 82 -3.41 -11.19 1.26
C VAL A 82 -4.48 -11.60 0.25
N ALA A 83 -4.27 -12.70 -0.47
CA ALA A 83 -5.27 -13.24 -1.39
C ALA A 83 -6.56 -13.64 -0.65
N GLY A 84 -6.44 -14.23 0.55
CA GLY A 84 -7.58 -14.49 1.44
C GLY A 84 -8.38 -13.22 1.76
N ALA A 85 -7.70 -12.14 2.16
CA ALA A 85 -8.34 -10.84 2.43
C ALA A 85 -9.02 -10.24 1.19
N VAL A 86 -8.44 -10.42 0.00
CA VAL A 86 -9.03 -9.99 -1.28
C VAL A 86 -10.29 -10.76 -1.59
N ILE A 87 -10.25 -12.10 -1.51
CA ILE A 87 -11.42 -12.96 -1.79
C ILE A 87 -12.55 -12.63 -0.82
N ASP A 88 -12.25 -12.46 0.47
CA ASP A 88 -13.22 -12.04 1.47
C ASP A 88 -13.79 -10.64 1.16
N GLY A 89 -12.95 -9.68 0.78
CA GLY A 89 -13.39 -8.34 0.41
C GLY A 89 -14.34 -8.31 -0.78
N ILE A 90 -14.03 -9.09 -1.83
CA ILE A 90 -14.88 -9.20 -3.02
C ILE A 90 -16.22 -9.85 -2.68
N ARG A 91 -16.21 -10.97 -1.93
CA ARG A 91 -17.45 -11.69 -1.55
C ARG A 91 -18.41 -10.85 -0.70
N ASN A 92 -17.86 -9.93 0.09
CA ASN A 92 -18.64 -9.04 0.95
C ASN A 92 -18.81 -7.63 0.34
N GLU A 93 -18.56 -7.47 -0.97
CA GLU A 93 -18.72 -6.21 -1.71
C GLU A 93 -18.03 -5.00 -1.05
N ARG A 94 -16.88 -5.21 -0.40
CA ARG A 94 -16.12 -4.14 0.23
C ARG A 94 -15.31 -3.38 -0.81
N PHE A 95 -15.50 -2.06 -0.88
CA PHE A 95 -14.69 -1.21 -1.74
C PHE A 95 -13.22 -1.18 -1.27
N TYR A 96 -12.96 -0.76 -0.03
CA TYR A 96 -11.61 -0.78 0.54
C TYR A 96 -11.25 -2.15 1.10
N ILE A 97 -10.18 -2.75 0.59
CA ILE A 97 -9.61 -4.00 1.11
C ILE A 97 -8.28 -3.70 1.77
N PHE A 98 -8.26 -3.68 3.10
CA PHE A 98 -7.04 -3.55 3.90
C PHE A 98 -6.64 -4.93 4.43
N SER A 99 -5.54 -5.50 3.94
CA SER A 99 -5.00 -6.73 4.53
C SER A 99 -4.29 -6.48 5.86
N HIS A 100 -3.95 -5.23 6.16
CA HIS A 100 -3.21 -4.79 7.32
C HIS A 100 -3.98 -3.67 8.03
N PRO A 101 -4.56 -3.91 9.23
CA PRO A 101 -5.41 -2.92 9.90
C PRO A 101 -4.72 -1.57 10.17
N GLU A 102 -3.41 -1.56 10.38
CA GLU A 102 -2.61 -0.35 10.59
C GLU A 102 -2.58 0.57 9.35
N VAL A 103 -2.75 0.02 8.14
CA VAL A 103 -2.82 0.84 6.92
C VAL A 103 -4.09 1.69 6.91
N ALA A 104 -5.21 1.16 7.39
CA ALA A 104 -6.44 1.92 7.55
C ALA A 104 -6.27 3.06 8.58
N GLN A 105 -5.49 2.83 9.64
CA GLN A 105 -5.20 3.86 10.64
C GLN A 105 -4.38 5.02 10.05
N LEU A 106 -3.39 4.73 9.20
CA LEU A 106 -2.61 5.76 8.49
C LEU A 106 -3.51 6.66 7.62
N ALA A 107 -4.47 6.06 6.92
CA ALA A 107 -5.44 6.79 6.12
C ALA A 107 -6.32 7.70 7.00
N ALA A 108 -6.79 7.18 8.13
CA ALA A 108 -7.60 7.93 9.09
C ALA A 108 -6.83 9.14 9.68
N GLU A 109 -5.59 8.95 10.12
CA GLU A 109 -4.75 10.05 10.65
C GLU A 109 -4.51 11.14 9.60
N ARG A 110 -4.30 10.75 8.34
CA ARG A 110 -4.19 11.71 7.24
C ARG A 110 -5.51 12.46 7.02
N ALA A 111 -6.64 11.76 7.02
CA ALA A 111 -7.95 12.37 6.82
C ALA A 111 -8.27 13.39 7.93
N GLU A 112 -7.97 13.04 9.18
CA GLU A 112 -8.09 13.94 10.33
C GLU A 112 -7.19 15.16 10.18
N ALA A 113 -5.93 14.96 9.75
CA ALA A 113 -5.01 16.07 9.54
C ALA A 113 -5.51 17.04 8.46
N VAL A 114 -6.04 16.52 7.35
CA VAL A 114 -6.66 17.31 6.27
C VAL A 114 -7.89 18.06 6.78
N ALA A 115 -8.77 17.40 7.53
CA ALA A 115 -9.98 18.02 8.08
C ALA A 115 -9.66 19.18 9.04
N ASN A 116 -8.53 19.09 9.74
CA ASN A 116 -8.09 20.08 10.72
C ASN A 116 -7.05 21.08 10.17
N ASP A 117 -6.77 21.07 8.86
CA ASP A 117 -5.72 21.89 8.21
C ASP A 117 -4.36 21.81 8.93
N THR A 118 -3.94 20.58 9.24
CA THR A 118 -2.68 20.30 9.93
C THR A 118 -1.78 19.40 9.09
N TYR A 119 -0.47 19.45 9.35
CA TYR A 119 0.46 18.53 8.69
C TYR A 119 0.22 17.10 9.16
N PRO A 120 0.02 16.12 8.26
CA PRO A 120 -0.24 14.72 8.61
C PRO A 120 1.02 14.05 9.16
N ARG A 121 1.33 14.31 10.43
CA ARG A 121 2.38 13.60 11.15
C ARG A 121 1.85 12.22 11.52
N LEU A 122 2.64 11.19 11.24
CA LEU A 122 2.39 9.86 11.80
C LEU A 122 2.38 9.98 13.33
N ALA A 123 1.31 9.51 13.97
CA ALA A 123 1.27 9.53 15.42
C ALA A 123 2.46 8.72 15.98
N PRO A 124 3.15 9.18 17.04
CA PRO A 124 4.31 8.49 17.59
C PRO A 124 4.03 7.02 17.95
N ARG A 125 2.79 6.70 18.33
CA ARG A 125 2.33 5.33 18.60
C ARG A 125 2.28 4.43 17.36
N LEU A 126 1.86 4.96 16.20
CA LEU A 126 1.84 4.23 14.94
C LEU A 126 3.25 4.13 14.37
N ALA A 127 4.04 5.20 14.48
CA ALA A 127 5.47 5.14 14.19
C ALA A 127 6.17 4.08 15.05
N ALA A 128 5.82 3.98 16.34
CA ALA A 128 6.33 2.95 17.24
C ALA A 128 5.79 1.54 16.95
N ALA A 129 4.53 1.38 16.51
CA ALA A 129 3.97 0.09 16.10
C ALA A 129 4.67 -0.42 14.83
N LEU A 130 4.80 0.44 13.82
CA LEU A 130 5.62 0.17 12.64
C LEU A 130 7.07 -0.16 13.02
N GLN A 131 7.65 0.54 14.01
CA GLN A 131 8.99 0.26 14.58
C GLN A 131 9.07 -1.01 15.45
N ARG A 132 7.97 -1.47 16.05
CA ARG A 132 7.90 -2.69 16.85
C ARG A 132 7.75 -3.91 15.95
N ASP A 133 6.97 -3.84 14.89
CA ASP A 133 6.96 -4.84 13.84
C ASP A 133 8.34 -4.92 13.16
N LEU A 134 9.00 -3.77 12.97
CA LEU A 134 10.42 -3.66 12.57
C LEU A 134 11.42 -4.35 13.53
N SER A 135 11.13 -4.48 14.83
CA SER A 135 12.07 -5.04 15.84
C SER A 135 11.70 -6.43 16.36
N ARG A 136 10.45 -6.89 16.15
CA ARG A 136 10.04 -8.27 16.39
C ARG A 136 10.48 -9.23 15.27
N SER A 137 10.73 -8.69 14.07
CA SER A 137 11.31 -9.41 12.92
C SER A 137 12.81 -9.73 13.06
N THR A 138 13.47 -9.24 14.12
CA THR A 138 14.91 -9.44 14.40
C THR A 138 15.24 -10.49 15.47
N ARG A 139 14.29 -11.37 15.81
CA ARG A 139 14.55 -12.54 16.68
C ARG A 139 14.21 -13.84 15.97
#